data_AF-A0A0C9U6L6-F1
#
_entry.id   AF-A0A0C9U6L6-F1
#
_cell.length_a   1.000
_cell.length_b   1.000
_cell.length_c   1.000
_cell.angle_alpha   90.00
_cell.angle_beta   90.00
_cell.angle_gamma   90.00
#
_symmetry.space_group_name_H-M   'P 1'
#
loop_
_entity.id
_entity.type
_entity.pdbx_description
1 polymer ?
#
loop_
_entity_poly.entity_id
_entity_poly.type
_entity_poly.pdbx_seq_one_letter_code
_entity_poly.pdbx_strand_id
1 'polypeptide(L)'
;MAGYCSVDWTIALHELKPYDHTKRCLHICFQHYSTRVRGLKPHVSTAVYGAMMALYSADPIPNYDATISLIQHGGKKALDWLKDKLSGKKSILAAIYHPASKIPLEIWKASSNTTNENKQSHRNIYRDRIKMSLVPGAMCSFQFDSRSMVTLELFQEHGIHPHDRRPTYYYYLSLLGSAQSIVTV
;
A
#
# COMPACT_ATOMS: atom_id res chain seq x y z
N MET A 1 9.02 -27.57 -7.15
CA MET A 1 7.68 -28.19 -7.13
C MET A 1 6.68 -27.19 -7.71
N ALA A 2 5.97 -27.54 -8.78
CA ALA A 2 4.94 -26.66 -9.35
C ALA A 2 3.84 -26.39 -8.31
N GLY A 3 3.41 -25.13 -8.16
CA GLY A 3 2.34 -24.75 -7.25
C GLY A 3 2.73 -24.43 -5.81
N TYR A 4 4.01 -24.55 -5.43
CA TYR A 4 4.52 -24.15 -4.11
C TYR A 4 5.41 -22.91 -4.21
N CYS A 5 5.50 -22.14 -3.13
CA CYS A 5 6.41 -21.00 -3.06
C CYS A 5 7.78 -21.42 -2.56
N SER A 6 8.83 -20.86 -3.16
CA SER A 6 10.23 -21.05 -2.75
C SER A 6 10.53 -20.54 -1.33
N VAL A 7 9.80 -19.51 -0.87
CA VAL A 7 9.99 -18.89 0.46
C VAL A 7 9.25 -19.65 1.55
N ASP A 8 8.14 -20.30 1.21
CA ASP A 8 7.34 -21.08 2.13
C ASP A 8 6.60 -22.18 1.35
N TRP A 9 7.17 -23.37 1.43
CA TRP A 9 6.74 -24.58 0.74
C TRP A 9 5.76 -25.42 1.58
N THR A 10 5.36 -24.95 2.77
CA THR A 10 4.48 -25.71 3.66
C THR A 10 3.01 -25.70 3.21
N ILE A 11 2.62 -24.74 2.36
CA ILE A 11 1.26 -24.56 1.85
C ILE A 11 1.33 -24.30 0.35
N ALA A 12 0.49 -24.97 -0.43
CA ALA A 12 0.40 -24.71 -1.87
C ALA A 12 -0.19 -23.31 -2.14
N LEU A 13 0.27 -22.65 -3.20
CA LEU A 13 -0.12 -21.28 -3.52
C LEU A 13 -1.64 -21.10 -3.70
N HIS A 14 -2.33 -22.10 -4.24
CA HIS A 14 -3.77 -22.08 -4.47
C HIS A 14 -4.60 -22.32 -3.20
N GLU A 15 -3.99 -22.82 -2.13
CA GLU A 15 -4.64 -23.07 -0.83
C GLU A 15 -4.51 -21.86 0.13
N LEU A 16 -3.76 -20.84 -0.26
CA LEU A 16 -3.58 -19.63 0.53
C LEU A 16 -4.90 -18.85 0.62
N LYS A 17 -5.28 -18.45 1.82
CA LYS A 17 -6.40 -17.53 2.00
C LYS A 17 -6.00 -16.13 1.53
N PRO A 18 -6.96 -15.22 1.24
CA PRO A 18 -6.64 -13.87 0.79
C PRO A 18 -5.66 -13.11 1.71
N TYR A 19 -5.79 -13.25 3.04
CA TYR A 19 -4.85 -12.64 3.99
C TYR A 19 -3.46 -13.32 4.00
N ASP A 20 -3.37 -14.60 3.66
CA ASP A 20 -2.08 -15.29 3.57
C ASP A 20 -1.31 -14.82 2.32
N HIS A 21 -2.03 -14.47 1.23
CA HIS A 21 -1.44 -13.81 0.06
C HIS A 21 -0.89 -12.42 0.39
N THR A 22 -1.54 -11.63 1.26
CA THR A 22 -1.06 -10.27 1.57
C THR A 22 0.37 -10.26 2.11
N LYS A 23 0.80 -11.28 2.87
CA LYS A 23 2.19 -11.38 3.36
C LYS A 23 3.23 -11.57 2.26
N ARG A 24 2.80 -11.95 1.05
CA ARG A 24 3.63 -12.31 -0.10
C ARG A 24 3.62 -11.25 -1.20
N CYS A 25 2.70 -10.28 -1.14
CA CYS A 25 2.56 -9.26 -2.19
C CYS A 25 2.34 -7.84 -1.65
N LEU A 26 1.95 -7.67 -0.39
CA LEU A 26 1.71 -6.34 0.17
C LEU A 26 2.98 -5.79 0.82
N HIS A 27 3.45 -4.66 0.30
CA HIS A 27 4.45 -3.83 0.94
C HIS A 27 3.87 -2.41 1.08
N ILE A 28 3.73 -1.93 2.31
CA ILE A 28 3.29 -0.55 2.56
C ILE A 28 4.50 0.35 2.37
N CYS A 29 4.35 1.38 1.55
CA CYS A 29 5.44 2.31 1.28
C CYS A 29 5.81 3.12 2.55
N PHE A 30 7.11 3.42 2.69
CA PHE A 30 7.65 4.18 3.82
C PHE A 30 6.94 5.51 4.06
N GLN A 31 6.52 6.20 3.00
CA GLN A 31 5.80 7.46 3.14
C GLN A 31 4.43 7.28 3.83
N HIS A 32 3.65 6.27 3.44
CA HIS A 32 2.35 6.00 4.07
C HIS A 32 2.54 5.61 5.53
N TYR A 33 3.55 4.80 5.79
CA TYR A 33 3.92 4.41 7.14
C TYR A 33 4.29 5.63 8.00
N SER A 34 5.30 6.39 7.58
CA SER A 34 5.86 7.51 8.34
C SER A 34 4.85 8.65 8.53
N THR A 35 3.99 8.95 7.54
CA THR A 35 2.91 9.93 7.71
C THR A 35 1.93 9.49 8.80
N ARG A 36 1.56 8.21 8.85
CA ARG A 36 0.65 7.68 9.88
C ARG A 36 1.30 7.71 11.27
N VAL A 37 2.56 7.31 11.38
CA VAL A 37 3.30 7.34 12.67
C VAL A 37 3.55 8.77 13.14
N ARG A 38 3.82 9.73 12.23
CA ARG A 38 3.98 11.16 12.55
C ARG A 38 2.77 11.74 13.27
N GLY A 39 1.56 11.32 12.90
CA GLY A 39 0.33 11.73 13.57
C GLY A 39 0.24 11.29 15.04
N LEU A 40 1.05 10.33 15.46
CA LEU A 40 1.12 9.84 16.84
C LEU A 40 2.20 10.52 17.67
N LYS A 41 3.13 11.26 17.03
CA LYS A 41 4.24 11.95 17.69
C LYS A 41 3.82 12.83 18.88
N PRO A 42 2.71 13.59 18.84
CA PRO A 42 2.28 14.40 19.99
C PRO A 42 1.75 13.59 21.19
N HIS A 43 1.52 12.28 21.02
CA HIS A 43 0.83 11.43 21.99
C HIS A 43 1.73 10.36 22.62
N VAL A 44 2.99 10.29 22.22
CA VAL A 44 3.94 9.27 22.67
C VAL A 44 5.29 9.93 22.97
N SER A 45 6.10 9.30 23.82
CA SER A 45 7.46 9.80 24.08
C SER A 45 8.35 9.67 22.84
N THR A 46 9.43 10.46 22.79
CA THR A 46 10.41 10.39 21.69
C THR A 46 10.99 8.98 21.51
N ALA A 47 11.26 8.27 22.61
CA ALA A 47 11.77 6.89 22.56
C ALA A 47 10.75 5.92 21.93
N VAL A 48 9.49 6.02 22.32
CA VAL A 48 8.40 5.20 21.76
C VAL A 48 8.18 5.53 20.28
N TYR A 49 8.18 6.82 19.92
CA TYR A 49 8.11 7.25 18.52
C TYR A 49 9.26 6.68 17.68
N GLY A 50 10.49 6.71 18.21
CA GLY A 50 11.66 6.11 17.56
C GLY A 50 11.50 4.60 17.35
N ALA A 51 11.05 3.89 18.38
CA ALA A 51 10.76 2.45 18.30
C ALA A 51 9.67 2.13 17.26
N MET A 52 8.61 2.94 17.22
CA MET A 52 7.58 2.84 16.18
C MET A 52 8.19 3.06 14.79
N MET A 53 9.01 4.09 14.59
CA MET A 53 9.65 4.31 13.28
C MET A 53 10.57 3.15 12.88
N ALA A 54 11.31 2.57 13.83
CA ALA A 54 12.24 1.46 13.61
C ALA A 54 11.57 0.15 13.18
N LEU A 55 10.27 -0.03 13.45
CA LEU A 55 9.51 -1.18 12.97
C LEU A 55 9.42 -1.26 11.44
N TYR A 56 9.58 -0.13 10.74
CA TYR A 56 9.73 -0.15 9.29
C TYR A 56 11.17 -0.51 8.94
N SER A 57 11.41 -1.80 8.67
CA SER A 57 12.77 -2.28 8.41
C SER A 57 12.79 -3.45 7.43
N ALA A 58 13.77 -3.42 6.54
CA ALA A 58 14.15 -4.56 5.72
C ALA A 58 14.95 -5.59 6.54
N ASP A 59 15.76 -5.10 7.48
CA ASP A 59 16.70 -5.92 8.22
C ASP A 59 16.14 -6.25 9.61
N PRO A 60 16.50 -7.40 10.21
CA PRO A 60 16.08 -7.75 11.56
C PRO A 60 16.44 -6.69 12.60
N ILE A 61 15.49 -6.33 13.45
CA ILE A 61 15.72 -5.39 14.55
C ILE A 61 16.51 -6.13 15.64
N PRO A 62 17.71 -5.65 16.06
CA PRO A 62 18.59 -6.36 16.99
C PRO A 62 17.93 -6.78 18.31
N ASN A 63 17.06 -5.94 18.87
CA ASN A 63 16.28 -6.23 20.08
C ASN A 63 14.78 -6.09 19.79
N TYR A 64 14.26 -6.94 18.91
CA TYR A 64 12.86 -6.90 18.48
C TYR A 64 11.88 -6.93 19.65
N ASP A 65 12.04 -7.87 20.59
CA ASP A 65 11.12 -8.02 21.73
C ASP A 65 11.15 -6.81 22.67
N ALA A 66 12.33 -6.24 22.89
CA ALA A 66 12.46 -5.01 23.68
C ALA A 66 11.79 -3.82 22.97
N THR A 67 11.89 -3.74 21.65
CA THR A 67 11.25 -2.70 20.83
C THR A 67 9.72 -2.84 20.88
N ILE A 68 9.19 -4.05 20.76
CA ILE A 68 7.75 -4.32 20.89
C ILE A 68 7.27 -3.98 22.30
N SER A 69 7.99 -4.41 23.34
CA SER A 69 7.67 -4.12 24.74
C SER A 69 7.66 -2.61 25.01
N LEU A 70 8.66 -1.87 24.52
CA LEU A 70 8.72 -0.41 24.63
C LEU A 70 7.49 0.26 24.03
N ILE A 71 7.03 -0.20 22.86
CA ILE A 71 5.82 0.34 22.21
C ILE A 71 4.55 -0.06 22.99
N GLN A 72 4.49 -1.31 23.46
CA GLN A 72 3.36 -1.83 24.23
C GLN A 72 3.12 -1.03 25.52
N HIS A 73 4.21 -0.60 26.18
CA HIS A 73 4.17 0.23 27.39
C HIS A 73 4.20 1.75 27.10
N GLY A 74 4.21 2.16 25.83
CA GLY A 74 4.31 3.56 25.41
C GLY A 74 3.02 4.39 25.53
N GLY A 75 2.04 3.92 26.31
CA GLY A 75 0.73 4.54 26.50
C GLY A 75 -0.35 4.04 25.52
N LYS A 76 -1.60 4.47 25.76
CA LYS A 76 -2.79 3.94 25.06
C LYS A 76 -2.68 4.03 23.53
N LYS A 77 -2.27 5.19 23.01
CA LYS A 77 -2.15 5.42 21.55
C LYS A 77 -1.11 4.51 20.89
N ALA A 78 0.02 4.27 21.55
CA ALA A 78 1.06 3.36 21.07
C ALA A 78 0.59 1.90 21.11
N LEU A 79 -0.07 1.49 22.20
CA LEU A 79 -0.62 0.15 22.36
C LEU A 79 -1.71 -0.14 21.32
N ASP A 80 -2.66 0.77 21.12
CA ASP A 80 -3.74 0.61 20.14
C ASP A 80 -3.18 0.51 18.72
N TRP A 81 -2.18 1.34 18.40
CA TRP A 81 -1.46 1.27 17.13
C TRP A 81 -0.75 -0.08 16.95
N LEU A 82 -0.06 -0.58 17.98
CA LEU A 82 0.63 -1.86 17.92
C LEU A 82 -0.35 -3.02 17.72
N LYS A 83 -1.48 -3.01 18.45
CA LYS A 83 -2.55 -4.00 18.28
C LYS A 83 -3.08 -4.01 16.85
N ASP A 84 -3.27 -2.85 16.23
CA ASP A 84 -3.65 -2.74 14.81
C ASP A 84 -2.62 -3.42 13.89
N LYS A 85 -1.31 -3.24 14.13
CA LYS A 85 -0.25 -3.89 13.32
C LYS A 85 -0.17 -5.39 13.51
N LEU A 86 -0.44 -5.88 14.73
CA LEU A 86 -0.43 -7.30 15.06
C LEU A 86 -1.76 -8.01 14.71
N SER A 87 -2.82 -7.26 14.45
CA SER A 87 -4.13 -7.79 14.05
C SER A 87 -4.08 -8.54 12.71
N GLY A 88 -5.11 -9.35 12.42
CA GLY A 88 -5.30 -9.97 11.10
C GLY A 88 -4.14 -10.88 10.66
N LYS A 89 -3.83 -11.94 11.44
CA LYS A 89 -2.69 -12.85 11.20
C LYS A 89 -1.35 -12.11 10.99
N LYS A 90 -1.16 -10.90 11.54
CA LYS A 90 0.04 -10.06 11.37
C LYS A 90 0.31 -9.66 9.91
N SER A 91 -0.73 -9.52 9.08
CA SER A 91 -0.58 -9.12 7.67
C SER A 91 -0.01 -7.72 7.51
N ILE A 92 -0.39 -6.78 8.38
CA ILE A 92 0.16 -5.42 8.37
C ILE A 92 1.63 -5.42 8.78
N LEU A 93 1.98 -6.17 9.84
CA LEU A 93 3.37 -6.28 10.27
C LEU A 93 4.26 -6.80 9.13
N ALA A 94 3.81 -7.85 8.42
CA ALA A 94 4.51 -8.37 7.24
C ALA A 94 4.67 -7.35 6.09
N ALA A 95 3.80 -6.35 6.03
CA ALA A 95 3.84 -5.30 5.03
C ALA A 95 4.75 -4.11 5.40
N ILE A 96 5.25 -4.03 6.64
CA ILE A 96 6.16 -2.96 7.09
C ILE A 96 7.51 -3.50 7.60
N TYR A 97 7.57 -4.78 7.95
CA TYR A 97 8.75 -5.43 8.50
C TYR A 97 9.07 -6.69 7.69
N HIS A 98 10.15 -6.64 6.90
CA HIS A 98 10.51 -7.70 5.96
C HIS A 98 10.72 -9.08 6.62
N PRO A 99 11.32 -9.23 7.80
CA PRO A 99 11.46 -10.54 8.45
C PRO A 99 10.12 -11.21 8.78
N ALA A 100 9.02 -10.46 8.86
CA ALA A 100 7.67 -11.00 8.97
C ALA A 100 6.97 -11.21 7.61
N SER A 101 7.56 -10.68 6.54
CA SER A 101 7.13 -10.80 5.16
C SER A 101 7.57 -12.11 4.53
N LYS A 102 6.90 -12.51 3.46
CA LYS A 102 7.30 -13.59 2.55
C LYS A 102 7.73 -13.06 1.18
N ILE A 103 7.91 -11.75 1.06
CA ILE A 103 8.43 -11.09 -0.14
C ILE A 103 9.96 -11.26 -0.16
N PRO A 104 10.57 -11.68 -1.29
CA PRO A 104 12.02 -11.70 -1.44
C PRO A 104 12.66 -10.34 -1.12
N LEU A 105 13.80 -10.34 -0.43
CA LEU A 105 14.43 -9.11 0.09
C LEU A 105 14.71 -8.08 -1.00
N GLU A 106 15.22 -8.52 -2.15
CA GLU A 106 15.50 -7.63 -3.29
C GLU A 106 14.23 -6.93 -3.79
N ILE A 107 13.12 -7.67 -3.87
CA ILE A 107 11.82 -7.11 -4.27
C ILE A 107 11.30 -6.14 -3.20
N TRP A 108 11.49 -6.48 -1.92
CA TRP A 108 11.09 -5.62 -0.82
C TRP A 108 11.86 -4.29 -0.83
N LYS A 109 13.19 -4.34 -1.02
CA LYS A 109 14.07 -3.16 -1.10
C LYS A 109 13.89 -2.36 -2.40
N ALA A 110 13.44 -2.99 -3.49
CA ALA A 110 13.18 -2.33 -4.77
C ALA A 110 12.00 -1.34 -4.74
N SER A 111 11.11 -1.42 -3.74
CA SER A 111 10.04 -0.45 -3.59
C SER A 111 10.61 0.95 -3.34
N SER A 112 10.26 1.91 -4.18
CA SER A 112 10.77 3.27 -4.03
C SER A 112 10.29 3.88 -2.71
N ASN A 113 11.24 4.43 -1.95
CA ASN A 113 10.97 5.16 -0.72
C ASN A 113 10.62 6.64 -0.99
N THR A 114 10.59 7.06 -2.27
CA THR A 114 10.45 8.45 -2.66
C THR A 114 8.98 8.85 -2.82
N THR A 115 8.69 10.08 -2.40
CA THR A 115 7.35 10.62 -2.26
C THR A 115 6.64 10.91 -3.58
N ASN A 116 7.36 11.19 -4.67
CA ASN A 116 6.74 11.75 -5.87
C ASN A 116 6.13 10.64 -6.76
N GLU A 117 6.93 9.64 -7.14
CA GLU A 117 6.44 8.49 -7.92
C GLU A 117 5.36 7.70 -7.16
N ASN A 118 5.60 7.44 -5.87
CA ASN A 118 4.68 6.63 -5.08
C ASN A 118 3.34 7.35 -4.82
N LYS A 119 3.33 8.68 -4.63
CA LYS A 119 2.08 9.45 -4.53
C LYS A 119 1.38 9.58 -5.87
N GLN A 120 2.12 9.66 -6.98
CA GLN A 120 1.55 9.85 -8.31
C GLN A 120 0.94 8.56 -8.87
N SER A 121 1.61 7.41 -8.68
CA SER A 121 1.05 6.08 -8.94
C SER A 121 -0.18 5.80 -8.08
N HIS A 122 -0.15 6.18 -6.80
CA HIS A 122 -1.28 6.00 -5.91
C HIS A 122 -2.39 7.03 -6.14
N ARG A 123 -2.15 8.18 -6.79
CA ARG A 123 -3.16 9.24 -6.99
C ARG A 123 -4.39 8.72 -7.72
N ASN A 124 -4.19 7.85 -8.71
CA ASN A 124 -5.26 7.25 -9.48
C ASN A 124 -6.02 6.18 -8.66
N ILE A 125 -5.31 5.41 -7.83
CA ILE A 125 -5.91 4.45 -6.88
C ILE A 125 -6.71 5.18 -5.79
N TYR A 126 -6.20 6.31 -5.29
CA TYR A 126 -6.85 7.13 -4.26
C TYR A 126 -8.13 7.82 -4.75
N ARG A 127 -8.21 8.16 -6.05
CA ARG A 127 -9.44 8.71 -6.65
C ARG A 127 -10.60 7.71 -6.64
N ASP A 128 -10.29 6.42 -6.73
CA ASP A 128 -11.32 5.38 -6.73
C ASP A 128 -11.72 4.95 -5.30
N ARG A 129 -10.87 5.14 -4.28
CA ARG A 129 -10.93 4.32 -3.05
C ARG A 129 -10.58 5.07 -1.77
N ILE A 130 -11.60 5.51 -1.05
CA ILE A 130 -11.51 5.93 0.37
C ILE A 130 -12.06 4.78 1.25
N LYS A 131 -11.32 4.36 2.29
CA LYS A 131 -11.71 3.36 3.33
C LYS A 131 -11.80 1.88 2.89
N MET A 132 -10.83 1.35 2.15
CA MET A 132 -10.78 -0.10 1.88
C MET A 132 -9.90 -0.89 2.85
N SER A 133 -10.24 -2.16 3.08
CA SER A 133 -9.39 -3.13 3.75
C SER A 133 -8.22 -3.59 2.87
N LEU A 134 -7.24 -4.29 3.45
CA LEU A 134 -5.96 -4.60 2.79
C LEU A 134 -6.10 -5.48 1.55
N VAL A 135 -6.93 -6.51 1.62
CA VAL A 135 -7.14 -7.48 0.53
C VAL A 135 -7.71 -6.79 -0.73
N PRO A 136 -8.84 -6.05 -0.66
CA PRO A 136 -9.33 -5.31 -1.82
C PRO A 136 -8.36 -4.19 -2.22
N GLY A 137 -7.54 -3.66 -1.31
CA GLY A 137 -6.42 -2.78 -1.64
C GLY A 137 -5.44 -3.44 -2.60
N ALA A 138 -4.87 -4.58 -2.19
CA ALA A 138 -3.88 -5.33 -2.96
C ALA A 138 -4.41 -5.80 -4.32
N MET A 139 -5.64 -6.34 -4.36
CA MET A 139 -6.26 -6.77 -5.63
C MET A 139 -6.38 -5.63 -6.64
N CYS A 140 -6.57 -4.41 -6.16
CA CYS A 140 -6.89 -3.30 -7.03
C CYS A 140 -5.66 -2.50 -7.42
N SER A 141 -4.63 -2.49 -6.58
CA SER A 141 -3.26 -2.20 -7.02
C SER A 141 -2.86 -3.15 -8.16
N PHE A 142 -3.07 -4.46 -8.01
CA PHE A 142 -2.75 -5.42 -9.08
C PHE A 142 -3.50 -5.14 -10.39
N GLN A 143 -4.81 -4.83 -10.32
CA GLN A 143 -5.58 -4.44 -11.52
C GLN A 143 -5.08 -3.15 -12.15
N PHE A 144 -4.66 -2.17 -11.34
CA PHE A 144 -4.09 -0.92 -11.84
C PHE A 144 -2.75 -1.17 -12.54
N ASP A 145 -1.87 -1.96 -11.93
CA ASP A 145 -0.57 -2.31 -12.50
C ASP A 145 -0.73 -3.07 -13.82
N SER A 146 -1.63 -4.06 -13.85
CA SER A 146 -1.95 -4.80 -15.09
C SER A 146 -2.42 -3.87 -16.21
N ARG A 147 -3.31 -2.92 -15.92
CA ARG A 147 -3.76 -1.93 -16.91
C ARG A 147 -2.62 -0.99 -17.35
N SER A 148 -1.73 -0.64 -16.44
CA SER A 148 -0.58 0.23 -16.71
C SER A 148 0.46 -0.46 -17.58
N MET A 149 0.68 -1.77 -17.41
CA MET A 149 1.55 -2.58 -18.28
C MET A 149 1.02 -2.66 -19.70
N VAL A 150 -0.26 -3.04 -19.86
CA VAL A 150 -0.92 -3.08 -21.19
C VAL A 150 -0.86 -1.71 -21.88
N THR A 151 -1.02 -0.65 -21.10
CA THR A 151 -0.91 0.73 -21.60
C THR A 151 0.50 1.05 -22.11
N LEU A 152 1.53 0.60 -21.40
CA LEU A 152 2.93 0.80 -21.80
C LEU A 152 3.23 0.03 -23.10
N GLU A 153 2.76 -1.21 -23.21
CA GLU A 153 2.88 -2.04 -24.42
C GLU A 153 2.21 -1.37 -25.62
N LEU A 154 0.96 -0.92 -25.47
CA LEU A 154 0.24 -0.19 -26.52
C LEU A 154 0.97 1.07 -26.97
N PHE A 155 1.59 1.80 -26.04
CA PHE A 155 2.38 2.97 -26.37
C PHE A 155 3.67 2.59 -27.13
N GLN A 156 4.36 1.53 -26.71
CA GLN A 156 5.58 1.07 -27.37
C GLN A 156 5.33 0.54 -28.78
N GLU A 157 4.24 -0.19 -28.98
CA GLU A 157 3.90 -0.80 -30.26
C GLU A 157 3.24 0.17 -31.25
N HIS A 158 2.36 1.04 -30.74
CA HIS A 158 1.45 1.84 -31.59
C HIS A 158 1.59 3.35 -31.39
N GLY A 159 2.40 3.81 -30.42
CA GLY A 159 2.51 5.22 -30.06
C GLY A 159 1.25 5.80 -29.39
N ILE A 160 0.30 4.96 -28.98
CA ILE A 160 -0.99 5.38 -28.42
C ILE A 160 -0.83 5.69 -26.93
N HIS A 161 -1.02 6.96 -26.55
CA HIS A 161 -1.11 7.34 -25.15
C HIS A 161 -2.53 7.16 -24.60
N PRO A 162 -2.71 6.59 -23.39
CA PRO A 162 -4.02 6.46 -22.74
C PRO A 162 -4.57 7.79 -22.20
N HIS A 163 -3.80 8.88 -22.33
CA HIS A 163 -4.14 10.19 -21.76
C HIS A 163 -5.37 10.83 -22.43
N ASP A 164 -5.89 10.19 -23.49
CA ASP A 164 -7.15 10.50 -24.17
C ASP A 164 -8.41 10.00 -23.45
N ARG A 165 -8.32 9.55 -22.19
CA ARG A 165 -9.51 9.59 -21.33
C ARG A 165 -9.81 11.05 -21.01
N ARG A 166 -10.80 11.61 -21.72
CA ARG A 166 -11.40 12.92 -21.38
C ARG A 166 -11.52 13.04 -19.86
N PRO A 167 -10.98 14.12 -19.25
CA PRO A 167 -11.14 14.37 -17.82
C PRO A 167 -12.60 14.23 -17.42
N THR A 168 -12.88 13.56 -16.30
CA THR A 168 -14.25 13.31 -15.82
C THR A 168 -15.09 14.57 -15.63
N TYR A 169 -14.47 15.76 -15.60
CA TYR A 169 -15.15 17.06 -15.67
C TYR A 169 -16.07 17.19 -16.90
N TYR A 170 -15.72 16.60 -18.05
CA TYR A 170 -16.60 16.62 -19.22
C TYR A 170 -17.91 15.86 -19.01
N TYR A 171 -17.96 14.89 -18.10
CA TYR A 171 -19.20 14.17 -17.76
C TYR A 171 -20.09 14.95 -16.76
N TYR A 172 -19.53 15.90 -16.02
CA TYR A 172 -20.33 16.78 -15.15
C TYR A 172 -21.06 17.87 -15.95
N LEU A 173 -20.44 18.38 -17.03
CA LEU A 173 -21.09 19.35 -17.93
C LEU A 173 -22.21 18.73 -18.76
N SER A 174 -22.13 17.46 -19.14
CA SER A 174 -23.19 16.79 -19.91
C SER A 174 -24.45 16.45 -19.09
N LEU A 175 -24.36 16.47 -17.76
CA LEU A 175 -25.50 16.22 -16.86
C LEU A 175 -26.17 17.51 -16.35
N LEU A 176 -25.59 18.69 -16.63
CA LEU A 176 -26.14 19.99 -16.26
C LEU A 176 -26.58 20.84 -17.46
N GLY A 177 -26.36 20.37 -18.69
CA GLY A 177 -26.64 21.10 -19.92
C GLY A 177 -28.02 20.80 -20.53
N SER A 178 -29.08 20.82 -19.74
CA SER A 178 -30.46 20.85 -20.25
C SER A 178 -31.12 22.17 -19.88
N ALA A 179 -30.71 23.27 -20.54
CA ALA A 179 -31.48 24.50 -20.64
C ALA A 179 -30.94 25.44 -21.74
N GLN A 180 -31.79 25.66 -22.76
CA GLN A 180 -31.99 26.91 -23.52
C GLN A 180 -30.93 27.45 -24.51
N SER A 181 -31.16 27.13 -25.80
CA SER A 181 -31.47 28.02 -26.93
C SER A 181 -31.01 29.51 -26.97
N ILE A 182 -30.39 29.87 -28.13
CA ILE A 182 -30.45 31.14 -28.92
C ILE A 182 -29.63 32.32 -28.31
N VAL A 183 -28.63 32.94 -28.96
CA VAL A 183 -28.66 33.85 -30.13
C VAL A 183 -27.25 33.96 -30.77
N THR A 184 -27.24 33.98 -32.10
CA THR A 184 -26.16 34.37 -33.01
C THR A 184 -25.94 35.88 -33.06
N VAL A 185 -24.68 36.34 -33.13
CA VAL A 185 -24.26 37.48 -33.96
C VAL A 185 -22.95 37.10 -34.64
#